data_AF-A0AAU6E984-F1
#
_entry.id   AF-A0AAU6E984-F1
#
_cell.length_a   1.000
_cell.length_b   1.000
_cell.length_c   1.000
_cell.angle_alpha   90.00
_cell.angle_beta   90.00
_cell.angle_gamma   90.00
#
_symmetry.space_group_name_H-M   'P 1'
#
loop_
_entity.id
_entity.type
_entity.pdbx_description
1 polymer ?
#
loop_
_entity_poly.entity_id
_entity_poly.type
_entity_poly.pdbx_seq_one_letter_code
_entity_poly.pdbx_strand_id
1 'polypeptide(L)'
;MTRDGYFAEWEALRRASLVVRDRRDGVAEAKEALRQAFDRDRAALGHDAYGVELARQLPGIEERIFAAFDAYLAELDGTSEGLSTSAANYQSVELAERKRYDHMDVSPTPTI
;
A
#
# COMPACT_ATOMS: atom_id res chain seq x y z
N MET A 1 -29.80 12.69 18.27
CA MET A 1 -28.35 12.91 18.08
C MET A 1 -27.91 12.00 16.96
N THR A 2 -27.84 12.53 15.74
CA THR A 2 -27.31 11.82 14.57
C THR A 2 -25.80 11.67 14.76
N ARG A 3 -25.33 10.41 14.84
CA ARG A 3 -23.90 10.09 14.76
C ARG A 3 -23.47 10.27 13.29
N ASP A 4 -23.33 11.51 12.84
CA ASP A 4 -22.69 11.81 11.55
C ASP A 4 -21.17 11.72 11.75
N GLY A 5 -20.69 10.50 12.01
CA GLY A 5 -19.28 10.15 12.01
C GLY A 5 -19.02 9.22 10.84
N TYR A 6 -17.93 9.42 10.11
CA TYR A 6 -17.45 8.45 9.14
C TYR A 6 -17.21 7.11 9.84
N PHE A 7 -18.06 6.12 9.58
CA PHE A 7 -17.89 4.77 10.09
C PHE A 7 -17.33 3.90 8.96
N ALA A 8 -16.08 3.49 9.11
CA ALA A 8 -15.46 2.49 8.25
C ALA A 8 -15.33 1.19 9.03
N GLU A 9 -15.84 0.09 8.48
CA GLU A 9 -15.66 -1.23 9.08
C GLU A 9 -14.17 -1.60 9.07
N TRP A 10 -13.63 -2.03 10.21
CA TRP A 10 -12.21 -2.37 10.32
C TRP A 10 -11.81 -3.50 9.35
N GLU A 11 -12.73 -4.42 9.04
CA GLU A 11 -12.50 -5.46 8.04
C GLU A 11 -12.34 -4.89 6.62
N ALA A 12 -13.11 -3.85 6.28
CA ALA A 12 -13.01 -3.19 4.98
C ALA A 12 -11.66 -2.47 4.83
N LEU A 13 -11.20 -1.78 5.89
CA LEU A 13 -9.88 -1.17 5.93
C LEU A 13 -8.76 -2.21 5.80
N ARG A 14 -8.89 -3.34 6.48
CA ARG A 14 -7.93 -4.45 6.38
C ARG A 14 -7.89 -5.05 4.97
N ARG A 15 -9.04 -5.29 4.35
CA ARG A 15 -9.12 -5.76 2.95
C ARG A 15 -8.49 -4.76 1.98
N ALA A 16 -8.77 -3.47 2.16
CA ALA A 16 -8.18 -2.42 1.34
C ALA A 16 -6.64 -2.37 1.48
N SER A 17 -6.10 -2.53 2.70
CA SER A 17 -4.65 -2.65 2.89
C SER A 17 -4.04 -3.80 2.08
N LEU A 18 -4.70 -4.97 2.05
CA LEU A 18 -4.22 -6.12 1.28
C LEU A 18 -4.22 -5.83 -0.22
N VAL A 19 -5.27 -5.20 -0.75
CA VAL A 19 -5.33 -4.81 -2.16
C VAL A 19 -4.21 -3.81 -2.53
N VAL A 20 -3.92 -2.85 -1.66
CA VAL A 20 -2.82 -1.89 -1.87
C VAL A 20 -1.47 -2.61 -1.86
N ARG A 21 -1.28 -3.57 -0.95
CA ARG A 21 -0.07 -4.39 -0.87
C ARG A 21 0.13 -5.25 -2.14
N ASP A 22 -0.92 -5.91 -2.62
CA ASP A 22 -0.85 -6.71 -3.85
C ASP A 22 -0.47 -5.82 -5.05
N ARG A 23 -1.02 -4.60 -5.11
CA ARG A 23 -0.65 -3.62 -6.14
C ARG A 23 0.81 -3.19 -6.02
N ARG A 24 1.29 -2.97 -4.81
CA ARG A 24 2.69 -2.63 -4.52
C ARG A 24 3.62 -3.71 -5.02
N ASP A 25 3.29 -4.98 -4.76
CA ASP A 25 4.10 -6.11 -5.20
C ASP A 25 4.15 -6.20 -6.74
N GLY A 26 3.01 -6.02 -7.42
CA GLY A 26 2.98 -5.95 -8.89
C GLY A 26 3.81 -4.79 -9.47
N VAL A 27 3.84 -3.63 -8.81
CA VAL A 27 4.69 -2.50 -9.24
C VAL A 27 6.16 -2.80 -9.02
N ALA A 28 6.52 -3.46 -7.92
CA ALA A 28 7.90 -3.86 -7.64
C ALA A 28 8.42 -4.88 -8.68
N GLU A 29 7.59 -5.85 -9.05
CA GLU A 29 7.89 -6.81 -10.12
C GLU A 29 8.09 -6.09 -11.47
N ALA A 30 7.21 -5.14 -11.81
CA ALA A 30 7.35 -4.36 -13.04
C ALA A 30 8.64 -3.52 -13.05
N LYS A 31 9.01 -2.91 -11.91
CA LYS A 31 10.27 -2.17 -11.75
C LYS A 31 11.47 -3.08 -12.03
N GLU A 32 11.48 -4.27 -11.46
CA GLU A 32 12.57 -5.23 -11.61
C GLU A 32 12.67 -5.77 -13.03
N ALA A 33 11.53 -6.10 -13.66
CA ALA A 33 11.49 -6.51 -15.07
C ALA A 33 12.04 -5.42 -15.99
N LEU A 34 11.72 -4.15 -15.71
CA LEU A 34 12.23 -3.01 -16.47
C LEU A 34 13.75 -2.84 -16.28
N ARG A 35 14.27 -3.04 -15.07
CA ARG A 35 15.71 -3.02 -14.80
C ARG A 35 16.46 -4.07 -15.61
N GLN A 36 15.94 -5.29 -15.63
CA GLN A 36 16.51 -6.38 -16.43
C GLN A 36 16.46 -6.09 -17.93
N ALA A 37 15.43 -5.38 -18.42
CA ALA A 37 15.37 -4.93 -19.81
C ALA A 37 16.46 -3.90 -20.11
N PHE A 38 16.62 -2.87 -19.26
CA PHE A 38 17.70 -1.89 -19.40
C PHE A 38 19.09 -2.53 -19.40
N ASP A 39 19.35 -3.47 -18.48
CA ASP A 39 20.64 -4.14 -18.41
C ASP A 39 20.94 -5.00 -19.65
N ARG A 40 19.93 -5.69 -20.19
CA ARG A 40 20.03 -6.46 -21.43
C ARG A 40 20.30 -5.55 -22.63
N ASP A 41 19.55 -4.47 -22.76
CA ASP A 41 19.62 -3.58 -23.93
C ASP A 41 20.91 -2.75 -23.92
N ARG A 42 21.42 -2.40 -22.73
CA ARG A 42 22.73 -1.75 -22.57
C ARG A 42 23.86 -2.62 -23.14
N ALA A 43 23.78 -3.94 -22.97
CA ALA A 43 24.76 -4.86 -23.54
C ALA A 43 24.70 -4.96 -25.08
N ALA A 44 23.60 -4.51 -25.69
CA ALA A 44 23.35 -4.55 -27.13
C ALA A 44 23.66 -3.23 -27.86
N LEU A 45 24.05 -2.16 -27.14
CA LEU A 45 24.34 -0.87 -27.76
C LEU A 45 25.57 -0.95 -28.67
N GLY A 46 25.38 -0.62 -29.94
CA GLY A 46 26.44 -0.52 -30.95
C GLY A 46 27.38 0.65 -30.69
N HIS A 47 28.57 0.61 -31.32
CA HIS A 47 29.60 1.64 -31.18
C HIS A 47 29.45 2.78 -32.21
N ASP A 48 28.26 2.92 -32.81
CA ASP A 48 27.97 4.02 -33.72
C ASP A 48 27.65 5.31 -32.95
N ALA A 49 27.59 6.43 -33.68
CA ALA A 49 27.34 7.75 -33.07
C ALA A 49 26.00 7.81 -32.32
N TYR A 50 25.01 7.01 -32.72
CA TYR A 50 23.71 6.95 -32.06
C TYR A 50 23.79 6.15 -30.75
N GLY A 51 24.46 4.99 -30.75
CA GLY A 51 24.70 4.17 -29.57
C GLY A 51 25.55 4.87 -28.53
N VAL A 52 26.55 5.68 -28.93
CA VAL A 52 27.37 6.49 -28.02
C VAL A 52 26.55 7.60 -27.36
N GLU A 53 25.73 8.33 -28.13
CA GLU A 53 24.88 9.39 -27.58
C GLU A 53 23.79 8.80 -26.67
N LEU A 54 23.20 7.67 -27.06
CA LEU A 54 22.23 6.96 -26.24
C LEU A 54 22.86 6.47 -24.93
N ALA A 55 24.05 5.87 -24.98
CA ALA A 55 24.79 5.44 -23.78
C ALA A 55 25.10 6.61 -22.82
N ARG A 56 25.23 7.84 -23.34
CA ARG A 56 25.43 9.04 -22.53
C ARG A 56 24.17 9.50 -21.81
N GLN A 57 23.01 9.42 -22.46
CA GLN A 57 21.74 9.92 -21.91
C GLN A 57 20.99 8.87 -21.07
N LEU A 58 21.16 7.59 -21.39
CA LEU A 58 20.44 6.48 -20.77
C LEU A 58 20.52 6.49 -19.23
N PRO A 59 21.70 6.70 -18.60
CA PRO A 59 21.80 6.68 -17.13
C PRO A 59 20.88 7.71 -16.45
N GLY A 60 20.79 8.93 -16.99
CA GLY A 60 19.93 9.98 -16.42
C GLY A 60 18.45 9.79 -16.74
N ILE A 61 18.11 9.01 -17.77
CA ILE A 61 16.74 8.59 -18.04
C ILE A 61 16.34 7.47 -17.07
N GLU A 62 17.20 6.45 -16.93
CA GLU A 62 17.01 5.34 -16.00
C GLU A 62 16.85 5.83 -14.56
N GLU A 63 17.73 6.71 -14.09
CA GLU A 63 17.68 7.26 -12.73
C GLU A 63 16.31 7.90 -12.43
N ARG A 64 15.82 8.75 -13.34
CA ARG A 64 14.51 9.42 -13.18
C ARG A 64 13.35 8.43 -13.18
N ILE A 65 13.39 7.42 -14.05
CA ILE A 65 12.36 6.38 -14.12
C ILE A 65 12.34 5.60 -12.81
N PHE A 66 13.49 5.09 -12.35
CA PHE A 66 13.55 4.27 -11.14
C PHE A 66 13.24 5.07 -9.88
N ALA A 67 13.64 6.35 -9.82
CA ALA A 67 13.24 7.24 -8.74
C ALA A 67 11.71 7.43 -8.66
N ALA A 68 11.02 7.52 -9.81
CA ALA A 68 9.56 7.60 -9.83
C ALA A 68 8.90 6.30 -9.35
N PHE A 69 9.44 5.14 -9.74
CA PHE A 69 9.00 3.86 -9.19
C PHE A 69 9.20 3.80 -7.67
N ASP A 70 10.36 4.22 -7.16
CA ASP A 70 10.65 4.21 -5.74
C ASP A 70 9.72 5.11 -4.93
N ALA A 71 9.45 6.32 -5.43
CA ALA A 71 8.51 7.23 -4.80
C ALA A 71 7.09 6.63 -4.73
N TYR A 72 6.63 6.02 -5.82
CA TYR A 72 5.31 5.43 -5.87
C TYR A 72 5.18 4.16 -5.00
N LEU A 73 6.22 3.33 -4.96
CA LEU A 73 6.27 2.18 -4.05
C LEU A 73 6.19 2.63 -2.58
N ALA A 74 6.92 3.69 -2.22
CA ALA A 74 6.87 4.26 -0.87
C ALA A 74 5.48 4.81 -0.51
N GLU A 75 4.78 5.43 -1.47
CA GLU A 75 3.40 5.89 -1.29
C GLU A 75 2.43 4.73 -1.03
N LEU A 76 2.58 3.62 -1.79
CA LEU A 76 1.76 2.42 -1.59
C LEU A 76 2.04 1.75 -0.25
N ASP A 77 3.32 1.65 0.15
CA ASP A 77 3.72 1.13 1.46
C ASP A 77 3.08 1.97 2.58
N GLY A 78 3.21 3.30 2.53
CA GLY A 78 2.60 4.20 3.51
C GLY A 78 1.07 4.13 3.55
N THR A 79 0.42 3.97 2.39
CA THR A 79 -1.04 3.83 2.30
C THR A 79 -1.50 2.51 2.93
N SER A 80 -0.82 1.40 2.62
CA SER A 80 -1.13 0.08 3.18
C SER A 80 -0.97 0.05 4.69
N GLU A 81 0.12 0.62 5.20
CA GLU A 81 0.38 0.77 6.63
C GLU A 81 -0.71 1.61 7.31
N GLY A 82 -1.03 2.78 6.75
CA GLY A 82 -2.07 3.66 7.30
C GLY A 82 -3.44 2.98 7.40
N LEU A 83 -3.82 2.19 6.38
CA LEU A 83 -5.06 1.41 6.38
C LEU A 83 -5.03 0.29 7.43
N SER A 84 -3.91 -0.43 7.53
CA SER A 84 -3.73 -1.50 8.53
C SER A 84 -3.76 -0.97 9.96
N THR A 85 -3.06 0.13 10.26
CA THR A 85 -3.09 0.80 11.56
C THR A 85 -4.50 1.29 11.90
N SER A 86 -5.18 1.89 10.92
CA SER A 86 -6.57 2.32 11.13
C SER A 86 -7.46 1.12 11.45
N ALA A 87 -7.39 0.03 10.68
CA ALA A 87 -8.15 -1.19 10.95
C ALA A 87 -7.93 -1.71 12.38
N ALA A 88 -6.68 -1.78 12.83
CA ALA A 88 -6.35 -2.22 14.19
C ALA A 88 -6.97 -1.30 15.27
N ASN A 89 -6.94 0.01 15.05
CA ASN A 89 -7.53 0.99 15.96
C ASN A 89 -9.06 0.80 16.06
N TYR A 90 -9.77 0.74 14.92
CA TYR A 90 -11.22 0.53 14.91
C TYR A 90 -11.62 -0.81 15.54
N GLN A 91 -10.88 -1.89 15.24
CA GLN A 91 -11.12 -3.20 15.84
C GLN A 91 -10.99 -3.16 17.37
N SER A 92 -9.98 -2.46 17.89
CA SER A 92 -9.75 -2.34 19.34
C SER A 92 -10.91 -1.61 20.04
N VAL A 93 -11.44 -0.55 19.42
CA VAL A 93 -12.58 0.22 19.94
C VAL A 93 -13.83 -0.65 19.95
N GLU A 94 -14.13 -1.32 18.84
CA GLU A 94 -15.31 -2.18 18.73
C GLU A 94 -15.29 -3.33 19.76
N LEU A 95 -14.14 -3.98 19.94
CA LEU A 95 -13.97 -5.03 20.95
C LEU A 95 -14.11 -4.49 22.39
N ALA A 96 -13.63 -3.28 22.67
CA ALA A 96 -13.78 -2.65 23.97
C ALA A 96 -15.24 -2.29 24.26
N GLU A 97 -15.97 -1.76 23.27
CA GLU A 97 -17.40 -1.50 23.40
C GLU A 97 -18.19 -2.79 23.63
N ARG A 98 -17.92 -3.83 22.85
CA ARG A 98 -18.59 -5.14 23.01
C ARG A 98 -18.40 -5.72 24.41
N LYS A 99 -17.16 -5.73 24.93
CA LYS A 99 -16.88 -6.16 26.31
C LYS A 99 -17.63 -5.34 27.36
N ARG A 100 -17.81 -4.03 27.12
CA ARG A 100 -18.57 -3.15 28.02
C ARG A 100 -20.06 -3.48 28.03
N TYR A 101 -20.63 -3.82 26.87
CA TYR A 101 -22.03 -4.26 26.76
C TYR A 101 -22.25 -5.64 27.37
N ASP A 102 -21.36 -6.60 27.13
CA ASP A 102 -21.43 -7.94 27.74
C ASP A 102 -21.33 -7.87 29.28
N HIS A 103 -20.65 -6.86 29.82
CA HIS A 103 -20.56 -6.64 31.27
C HIS A 103 -21.77 -5.90 31.88
N MET A 104 -22.65 -5.31 31.05
CA MET A 104 -23.88 -4.65 31.49
C MET A 104 -25.10 -5.58 31.49
N ASP A 105 -24.99 -6.82 31.01
CA ASP A 105 -26.06 -7.82 31.07
C ASP A 105 -25.99 -8.65 32.37
N VAL A 106 -26.18 -7.97 33.51
CA VAL A 106 -26.46 -8.62 34.81
C VAL A 106 -27.59 -7.86 35.52
N SER A 107 -28.83 -8.18 35.14
CA SER A 107 -29.89 -8.61 36.08
C SER A 107 -31.23 -8.72 35.32
N PRO A 108 -31.87 -9.90 35.26
CA PRO A 108 -33.27 -9.97 34.90
C PRO A 108 -34.08 -9.30 36.01
N THR A 109 -34.81 -8.25 35.65
CA THR A 109 -35.84 -7.66 36.53
C THR A 109 -36.86 -8.75 36.84
N PRO A 110 -37.08 -9.14 38.12
CA PRO A 110 -38.19 -10.02 38.42
C PRO A 110 -39.46 -9.18 38.32
N THR A 111 -40.27 -9.46 37.29
CA THR A 111 -41.64 -8.98 37.23
C THR A 111 -42.41 -9.64 38.37
N ILE A 112 -42.91 -8.82 39.30
CA ILE A 112 -43.87 -9.21 40.35
C ILE A 112 -45.24 -9.43 39.71
#